data_AF-A0A821YMJ6-F1
#
_entry.id   AF-A0A821YMJ6-F1
#
_cell.length_a   1.000
_cell.length_b   1.000
_cell.length_c   1.000
_cell.angle_alpha   90.00
_cell.angle_beta   90.00
_cell.angle_gamma   90.00
#
_symmetry.space_group_name_H-M   'P 1'
#
loop_
_entity.id
_entity.type
_entity.pdbx_description
1 polymer ?
#
loop_
_entity_poly.entity_id
_entity_poly.type
_entity_poly.pdbx_seq_one_letter_code
_entity_poly.pdbx_strand_id
1 'polypeptide(L)' 'MGDIKFSNVHFSYPSRPDVSILNGLSFMAQRGETTALVGSSGCGK' A
#
# COMPACT_ATOMS: atom_id res chain seq x y z
N MET A 1 16.19 12.33 11.03
CA MET A 1 15.67 10.96 11.15
C MET A 1 14.29 10.97 10.49
N GLY A 2 14.01 10.03 9.57
CA GLY A 2 12.89 10.16 8.63
C GLY A 2 11.95 8.98 8.72
N ASP A 3 10.86 9.14 9.45
CA ASP A 3 9.71 8.25 9.38
C ASP A 3 8.96 8.52 8.07
N ILE A 4 8.43 7.47 7.43
CA ILE A 4 7.69 7.61 6.18
C ILE A 4 6.20 7.45 6.49
N LYS A 5 5.43 8.50 6.22
CA LYS A 5 3.98 8.49 6.43
C LYS A 5 3.26 8.37 5.10
N PHE A 6 2.41 7.35 5.00
CA PHE A 6 1.42 7.18 3.95
C PHE A 6 0.06 7.61 4.50
N SER A 7 -0.68 8.40 3.72
CA SER A 7 -2.00 8.90 4.14
C SER A 7 -2.97 8.81 2.98
N ASN A 8 -4.10 8.15 3.23
CA ASN A 8 -5.20 7.95 2.29
C ASN A 8 -4.70 7.48 0.91
N VAL A 9 -3.83 6.48 0.88
CA VAL A 9 -3.24 5.96 -0.35
C VAL A 9 -4.27 5.12 -1.09
N HIS A 10 -4.47 5.47 -2.36
CA HIS A 10 -5.27 4.72 -3.32
C HIS A 10 -4.36 4.19 -4.42
N PHE A 11 -4.51 2.91 -4.77
CA PHE A 11 -3.70 2.30 -5.81
C PHE A 11 -4.53 1.25 -6.57
N SER A 12 -4.43 1.31 -7.90
CA SER A 12 -4.93 0.30 -8.83
C SER A 12 -3.84 0.03 -9.86
N TYR A 13 -3.70 -1.23 -10.30
CA TYR A 13 -2.79 -1.53 -11.40
C TYR A 13 -3.32 -0.93 -12.71
N PRO A 14 -2.48 -0.32 -13.56
CA PRO A 14 -2.93 0.24 -14.85
C PRO A 14 -3.58 -0.80 -15.78
N SER A 15 -3.19 -2.07 -15.66
CA SER A 15 -3.77 -3.18 -16.41
C SER A 15 -5.18 -3.58 -15.94
N ARG A 16 -5.59 -3.15 -14.74
CA ARG A 16 -6.91 -3.41 -14.14
C ARG A 16 -7.37 -2.17 -13.34
N PRO A 17 -7.66 -1.05 -14.02
CA PRO A 17 -7.95 0.24 -13.36
C PRO A 17 -9.20 0.18 -12.47
N ASP A 18 -10.17 -0.68 -12.82
CA ASP A 18 -11.43 -0.85 -12.09
C ASP A 18 -11.26 -1.63 -10.77
N VAL A 19 -10.10 -2.26 -10.55
CA VAL A 19 -9.81 -3.04 -9.35
C VAL A 19 -8.89 -2.23 -8.43
N SER A 20 -9.46 -1.68 -7.36
CA SER A 20 -8.70 -1.02 -6.30
C SER A 20 -7.96 -2.05 -5.44
N ILE A 21 -6.65 -1.88 -5.35
CA ILE A 21 -5.74 -2.70 -4.53
C ILE A 21 -5.55 -2.07 -3.16
N LEU A 22 -5.27 -0.76 -3.12
CA LEU A 22 -5.27 0.03 -1.90
C LEU A 22 -6.44 1.01 -1.99
N ASN A 23 -7.29 1.02 -0.98
CA ASN A 23 -8.45 1.90 -0.89
C ASN A 23 -8.40 2.66 0.44
N GLY A 24 -7.66 3.78 0.44
CA GLY A 24 -7.54 4.65 1.60
C GLY A 24 -6.57 4.17 2.69
N LEU A 25 -5.51 3.45 2.31
CA LEU A 25 -4.52 2.95 3.27
C LEU A 25 -3.73 4.12 3.88
N SER A 26 -3.68 4.19 5.21
CA SER A 26 -2.88 5.16 5.96
C SER A 26 -2.01 4.43 6.98
N PHE A 27 -0.70 4.58 6.90
CA PHE A 27 0.25 3.98 7.85
C PHE A 27 1.52 4.81 7.96
N MET A 28 2.31 4.56 9.00
CA MET A 28 3.59 5.20 9.24
C MET A 28 4.63 4.12 9.40
N ALA A 29 5.59 4.05 8.48
CA ALA A 29 6.75 3.18 8.61
C ALA A 29 7.78 3.87 9.49
N GLN A 30 8.01 3.30 10.67
CA GLN A 30 9.03 3.78 11.61
C GLN A 30 10.40 3.25 11.22
N ARG A 31 11.45 3.99 11.57
CA ARG A 31 12.82 3.55 11.31
C ARG A 31 13.12 2.20 12.00
N GLY A 32 13.58 1.23 11.21
CA GLY A 32 13.94 -0.11 11.71
C GLY A 32 12.78 -1.11 11.65
N GLU A 33 11.61 -0.69 11.19
CA GLU A 33 10.45 -1.55 10.96
C GLU A 33 10.33 -1.92 9.48
N THR A 34 10.11 -3.20 9.20
CA THR A 34 9.82 -3.67 7.84
C THR A 34 8.31 -3.75 7.64
N THR A 35 7.72 -2.74 7.01
CA THR A 35 6.31 -2.79 6.62
C THR A 35 6.16 -3.49 5.27
N ALA A 36 5.41 -4.60 5.22
CA ALA A 36 5.07 -5.30 3.98
C ALA A 36 3.60 -5.08 3.63
N LEU A 37 3.33 -4.66 2.39
CA LEU A 37 1.98 -4.58 1.84
C LEU A 37 1.50 -5.98 1.45
N VAL A 38 0.53 -6.52 2.20
CA VAL A 38 -0.01 -7.86 1.98
C VAL A 38 -1.39 -7.77 1.34
N GLY A 39 -1.50 -8.19 0.07
CA GLY A 39 -2.78 -8.41 -0.61
C GLY A 39 -3.14 -9.89 -0.72
N SER A 40 -4.42 -10.22 -0.88
CA SER A 40 -4.92 -11.60 -1.05
C SER A 40 -4.24 -12.33 -2.21
N SER A 41 -4.04 -13.65 -2.07
CA SER A 41 -3.41 -14.47 -3.12
C SER A 41 -4.13 -14.33 -4.47
N GLY A 42 -3.37 -14.03 -5.53
CA GLY A 42 -3.92 -13.80 -6.88
C GLY A 42 -4.15 -12.32 -7.26
N CYS A 43 -3.90 -11.36 -6.36
CA CYS A 43 -4.01 -9.92 -6.69
C CYS A 43 -2.87 -9.35 -7.54
N GLY A 44 -1.85 -10.16 -7.86
CA GLY A 44 -0.73 -9.71 -8.67
C GLY A 44 0.14 -8.65 -7.98
N LYS A 45 0.42 -8.84 -6.68
CA LYS A 45 1.48 -8.11 -5.98
C LYS A 45 2.74 -8.04 -6.84
#